data_AF-A0A5S9MHH8-F1
#
_entry.id   AF-A0A5S9MHH8-F1
#
_cell.length_a   1.000
_cell.length_b   1.000
_cell.length_c   1.000
_cell.angle_alpha   90.00
_cell.angle_beta   90.00
_cell.angle_gamma   90.00
#
_symmetry.space_group_name_H-M   'P 1'
#
loop_
_entity.id
_entity.type
_entity.pdbx_description
1 polymer ?
#
loop_
_entity_poly.entity_id
_entity_poly.type
_entity_poly.pdbx_seq_one_letter_code
_entity_poly.pdbx_strand_id
1 'polypeptide(L)'
;MDSLVLPQNPLLGRLSDFLVAQGGTTVLTEVPEMFGAETILMERAASEATFDNIVQMINDFKQYFMDHRQPVYENPSPGNKAGGISTLEDKSLGCTQKSRYF
;
A
#
# COMPACT_ATOMS: atom_id res chain seq x y z
N MET A 1 -3.65 -23.38 -1.98
CA MET A 1 -2.38 -22.93 -2.58
C MET A 1 -2.08 -21.63 -1.88
N ASP A 2 -1.20 -21.68 -0.88
CA ASP A 2 -0.95 -20.56 0.01
C ASP A 2 -0.40 -19.38 -0.81
N SER A 3 -1.10 -18.25 -0.77
CA SER A 3 -0.75 -17.05 -1.51
C SER A 3 0.58 -16.51 -0.97
N LEU A 4 1.68 -16.86 -1.64
CA LEU A 4 3.06 -16.50 -1.28
C LEU A 4 3.30 -14.99 -1.09
N VAL A 5 2.41 -14.12 -1.58
CA VAL A 5 2.52 -12.67 -1.50
C VAL A 5 2.26 -12.14 -0.08
N LEU A 6 1.29 -12.70 0.65
CA LEU A 6 0.97 -12.27 2.02
C LEU A 6 2.15 -12.45 3.02
N PRO A 7 2.91 -13.56 3.04
CA PRO A 7 4.05 -13.72 3.95
C PRO A 7 5.30 -12.91 3.57
N GLN A 8 5.42 -12.41 2.33
CA GLN A 8 6.59 -11.62 1.90
C GLN A 8 6.53 -10.16 2.40
N ASN A 9 5.33 -9.59 2.52
CA ASN A 9 5.14 -8.20 2.91
C ASN A 9 5.58 -7.92 4.37
N PRO A 10 5.30 -8.78 5.37
CA PRO A 10 5.83 -8.63 6.73
C PRO A 10 7.36 -8.62 6.82
N LEU A 11 8.05 -9.37 5.94
CA LEU A 11 9.51 -9.36 5.88
C LEU A 11 10.02 -8.01 5.38
N LEU A 12 9.40 -7.48 4.33
CA LEU A 12 9.73 -6.16 3.80
C LEU A 12 9.46 -5.04 4.82
N GLY A 13 8.36 -5.14 5.57
CA GLY A 13 8.06 -4.23 6.67
C GLY A 13 9.14 -4.23 7.75
N ARG A 14 9.61 -5.41 8.18
CA ARG A 14 10.71 -5.51 9.15
C ARG A 14 12.05 -5.00 8.61
N LEU A 15 12.34 -5.24 7.35
CA LEU A 15 13.54 -4.71 6.70
C LEU A 15 13.47 -3.17 6.63
N SER A 16 12.30 -2.63 6.31
CA SER A 16 12.07 -1.19 6.31
C SER A 16 12.32 -0.57 7.69
N ASP A 17 11.75 -1.16 8.74
CA ASP A 17 11.97 -0.73 10.13
C ASP A 17 13.46 -0.78 10.50
N PHE A 18 14.15 -1.85 10.12
CA PHE A 18 15.59 -2.00 10.36
C PHE A 18 16.41 -0.90 9.70
N LEU A 19 16.14 -0.58 8.42
CA LEU A 19 16.84 0.47 7.70
C LEU A 19 16.59 1.85 8.32
N VAL A 20 15.35 2.16 8.69
CA VAL A 20 15.00 3.41 9.38
C VAL A 20 15.70 3.51 10.74
N ALA A 21 15.76 2.41 11.50
CA ALA A 21 16.46 2.37 12.79
C ALA A 21 17.97 2.61 12.67
N GLN A 22 18.57 2.33 11.50
CA GLN A 22 19.98 2.65 11.21
C GLN A 22 20.18 4.07 10.64
N GLY A 23 19.13 4.91 10.60
CA GLY A 23 19.17 6.26 10.04
C GLY A 23 18.96 6.32 8.52
N GLY A 24 18.54 5.22 7.91
CA GLY A 24 18.15 5.18 6.49
C GLY A 24 16.73 5.71 6.25
N THR A 25 16.35 5.83 4.98
CA THR A 25 15.00 6.21 4.55
C THR A 25 14.46 5.17 3.59
N THR A 26 13.18 4.84 3.71
CA THR A 26 12.49 3.89 2.84
C THR A 26 11.36 4.61 2.10
N VAL A 27 11.06 4.14 0.89
CA VAL A 27 10.04 4.74 0.02
C VAL A 27 9.15 3.62 -0.51
N LEU A 28 7.84 3.78 -0.35
CA LEU A 28 6.84 2.91 -0.98
C LEU A 28 6.28 3.61 -2.20
N THR A 29 6.34 2.97 -3.35
CA THR A 29 6.01 3.58 -4.64
C THR A 29 4.70 3.05 -5.24
N GLU A 30 4.15 1.96 -4.70
CA GLU A 30 2.94 1.32 -5.21
C GLU A 30 1.65 1.89 -4.59
N VAL A 31 1.44 3.21 -4.74
CA VAL A 31 0.28 3.92 -4.17
C VAL A 31 -1.08 3.29 -4.55
N PRO A 32 -1.32 2.80 -5.79
CA PRO A 32 -2.59 2.16 -6.13
C PRO A 32 -2.88 0.87 -5.35
N GLU A 33 -1.86 0.23 -4.77
CA GLU A 33 -2.05 -0.93 -3.88
C GLU A 33 -2.45 -0.53 -2.46
N MET A 34 -2.66 0.76 -2.18
CA MET A 34 -3.13 1.22 -0.87
C MET A 34 -4.65 1.45 -0.87
N PHE A 35 -5.28 1.50 -2.04
CA PHE A 35 -6.71 1.78 -2.20
C PHE A 35 -7.59 0.70 -1.54
N GLY A 36 -8.56 1.09 -0.72
CA GLY A 36 -9.38 0.18 0.09
C GLY A 36 -8.80 -0.18 1.46
N ALA A 37 -7.55 0.20 1.76
CA ALA A 37 -6.95 0.09 3.10
C ALA A 37 -6.28 1.39 3.55
N GLU A 38 -6.71 2.52 2.98
CA GLU A 38 -6.05 3.82 3.15
C GLU A 38 -6.08 4.30 4.61
N THR A 39 -7.16 4.00 5.33
CA THR A 39 -7.31 4.37 6.74
C THR A 39 -6.23 3.75 7.62
N ILE A 40 -5.82 2.50 7.35
CA ILE A 40 -4.75 1.82 8.09
C ILE A 40 -3.40 2.52 7.86
N LEU A 41 -3.18 3.08 6.67
CA LEU A 41 -1.98 3.87 6.38
C LEU A 41 -2.02 5.22 7.11
N MET A 42 -3.17 5.89 7.07
CA MET A 42 -3.39 7.18 7.72
C MET A 42 -3.26 7.10 9.25
N GLU A 43 -3.73 6.02 9.87
CA GLU A 43 -3.57 5.76 11.31
C GLU A 43 -2.11 5.70 11.77
N ARG A 44 -1.16 5.50 10.84
CA ARG A 44 0.28 5.42 11.14
C ARG A 44 1.01 6.73 10.91
N ALA A 45 0.31 7.80 10.55
CA ALA A 45 0.93 9.10 10.32
C ALA A 45 1.54 9.66 11.63
N ALA A 46 2.83 10.02 11.60
CA ALA A 46 3.52 10.60 12.75
C ALA A 46 3.00 11.98 13.19
N SER A 47 2.27 12.69 12.31
CA SER A 47 1.69 14.01 12.60
C SER A 47 0.46 14.28 11.73
N GLU A 48 -0.34 15.27 12.12
CA GLU A 48 -1.48 15.76 11.32
C GLU A 48 -1.04 16.25 9.93
N ALA A 49 0.10 16.95 9.85
CA ALA A 49 0.66 17.36 8.57
C ALA A 49 1.03 16.16 7.67
N THR A 50 1.58 15.08 8.26
CA THR A 50 1.86 13.84 7.54
C THR A 50 0.58 13.15 7.08
N PHE A 51 -0.45 13.14 7.92
CA PHE A 51 -1.77 12.60 7.60
C PHE A 51 -2.38 13.32 6.40
N ASP A 52 -2.39 14.65 6.41
CA ASP A 52 -2.95 15.47 5.32
C ASP A 52 -2.20 15.24 4.00
N ASN A 53 -0.87 15.12 4.05
CA ASN A 53 -0.05 14.79 2.89
C ASN A 53 -0.42 13.41 2.32
N ILE A 54 -0.66 12.41 3.17
CA ILE A 54 -1.10 11.07 2.75
C ILE A 54 -2.48 11.14 2.09
N VAL A 55 -3.43 11.85 2.72
CA VAL A 55 -4.79 12.03 2.18
C VAL A 55 -4.74 12.68 0.80
N GLN A 56 -3.97 13.76 0.66
CA GLN A 56 -3.83 14.48 -0.61
C GLN A 56 -3.22 13.58 -1.69
N MET A 57 -2.10 12.91 -1.39
CA MET A 57 -1.44 12.00 -2.33
C MET A 57 -2.39 10.90 -2.84
N ILE A 58 -3.18 10.30 -1.95
CA ILE A 58 -4.14 9.25 -2.32
C ILE A 58 -5.23 9.82 -3.23
N ASN A 59 -5.80 10.97 -2.87
CA ASN A 59 -6.88 11.59 -3.64
C ASN A 59 -6.40 12.05 -5.03
N ASP A 60 -5.19 12.59 -5.13
CA ASP A 60 -4.59 12.99 -6.41
C ASP A 60 -4.42 11.76 -7.33
N PHE A 61 -3.99 10.62 -6.79
CA PHE A 61 -3.89 9.38 -7.56
C PHE A 61 -5.26 8.83 -7.98
N LYS A 62 -6.28 8.91 -7.12
CA LYS A 62 -7.66 8.53 -7.50
C LYS A 62 -8.18 9.41 -8.63
N GLN A 63 -7.96 10.73 -8.53
CA GLN A 63 -8.35 11.67 -9.57
C GLN A 63 -7.65 11.37 -10.89
N TYR A 64 -6.35 11.07 -10.87
CA TYR A 64 -5.59 10.66 -12.05
C TYR A 64 -6.23 9.44 -12.76
N PHE A 65 -6.65 8.41 -12.02
CA PHE A 65 -7.33 7.25 -12.60
C PHE A 65 -8.67 7.63 -13.23
N MET A 66 -9.46 8.47 -12.55
CA MET A 66 -10.75 8.95 -13.04
C MET A 66 -10.61 9.77 -14.33
N ASP A 67 -9.61 10.66 -14.39
CA ASP A 67 -9.31 11.49 -15.57
C ASP A 67 -8.96 10.62 -16.79
N HIS A 68 -8.34 9.47 -16.57
CA HIS A 68 -7.96 8.50 -17.61
C HIS A 68 -9.02 7.39 -17.83
N ARG A 69 -10.20 7.52 -17.22
CA ARG A 69 -11.29 6.53 -17.29
C ARG A 69 -10.86 5.11 -16.89
N GLN A 70 -9.89 5.01 -15.99
CA GLN A 70 -9.44 3.75 -15.41
C GLN A 70 -10.23 3.47 -14.13
N PRO A 71 -10.60 2.21 -13.85
CA PRO A 71 -11.26 1.86 -12.60
C PRO A 71 -10.29 2.00 -11.42
N VAL A 72 -10.64 2.82 -10.43
CA VAL A 72 -9.82 3.05 -9.21
C VAL A 72 -9.72 1.78 -8.36
N TYR A 73 -10.81 1.03 -8.25
CA TYR A 73 -10.91 -0.13 -7.35
C TYR A 73 -10.77 -1.49 -8.05
N GLU A 74 -10.37 -1.52 -9.33
CA GLU A 74 -10.10 -2.76 -10.06
C GLU A 74 -8.64 -2.80 -10.52
N ASN A 75 -7.79 -3.53 -9.78
CA ASN A 75 -6.40 -3.77 -10.18
C ASN A 75 -5.82 -5.18 -9.85
N PRO A 76 -6.55 -6.30 -10.06
CA PRO A 76 -5.95 -7.63 -9.97
C PRO A 76 -5.29 -8.03 -11.30
N SER A 77 -3.95 -8.07 -11.31
CA SER A 77 -3.18 -8.62 -12.42
C SER A 77 -3.46 -10.12 -12.60
N PRO A 78 -3.24 -10.71 -13.80
CA PRO A 78 -3.43 -12.15 -14.01
C PRO A 78 -2.64 -13.03 -13.03
N GLY A 79 -1.42 -12.62 -12.66
CA GLY A 79 -0.59 -13.32 -11.67
C GLY A 79 -1.14 -13.24 -10.25
N ASN A 80 -1.76 -12.13 -9.86
CA ASN A 80 -2.40 -11.97 -8.55
C ASN A 80 -3.64 -12.86 -8.41
N LYS A 81 -4.45 -12.95 -9.47
CA LYS A 81 -5.61 -13.85 -9.52
C LYS A 81 -5.18 -15.32 -9.40
N ALA A 82 -4.14 -15.72 -10.13
CA ALA A 82 -3.57 -17.06 -10.05
C ALA A 82 -2.97 -17.36 -8.67
N GLY A 83 -2.46 -16.33 -7.98
CA GLY A 83 -1.93 -16.41 -6.62
C GLY A 83 -2.96 -16.29 -5.50
N GLY A 84 -4.26 -16.24 -5.80
CA GLY A 84 -5.35 -16.18 -4.81
C GLY A 84 -5.76 -14.78 -4.35
N ILE A 85 -5.14 -13.71 -4.85
CA ILE A 85 -5.53 -12.32 -4.58
C ILE A 85 -6.64 -11.94 -5.57
N SER A 86 -7.87 -11.96 -5.08
CA SER A 86 -9.06 -11.83 -5.93
C SER A 86 -9.67 -10.43 -5.90
N THR A 87 -9.45 -9.70 -4.81
CA THR A 87 -9.97 -8.33 -4.58
C THR A 87 -8.85 -7.32 -4.44
N LEU A 88 -9.15 -6.03 -4.62
CA LEU A 88 -8.16 -4.97 -4.38
C LEU A 88 -7.89 -4.84 -2.88
N GLU A 89 -8.89 -5.09 -2.04
CA GLU A 89 -8.80 -5.09 -0.60
C GLU A 89 -7.79 -6.13 -0.09
N ASP A 90 -7.78 -7.35 -0.63
CA ASP A 90 -6.77 -8.37 -0.32
C ASP A 90 -5.35 -7.88 -0.64
N LYS A 91 -5.22 -7.17 -1.76
CA LYS A 91 -3.96 -6.59 -2.22
C LYS A 91 -3.51 -5.46 -1.29
N SER A 92 -4.45 -4.64 -0.85
CA SER A 92 -4.20 -3.48 0.00
C SER A 92 -3.86 -3.85 1.43
N LEU A 93 -4.54 -4.85 1.98
CA LEU A 93 -4.15 -5.45 3.26
C LEU A 93 -2.72 -6.02 3.20
N GLY A 94 -2.35 -6.68 2.10
CA GLY A 94 -0.97 -7.10 1.87
C GLY A 94 0.01 -5.91 1.82
N CYS A 95 -0.31 -4.86 1.08
CA CYS A 95 0.55 -3.68 0.94
C CYS A 95 0.78 -2.96 2.27
N THR A 96 -0.24 -2.86 3.14
CA THR A 96 -0.08 -2.25 4.48
C THR A 96 0.91 -3.01 5.37
N GLN A 97 1.28 -4.25 5.05
CA GLN A 97 2.28 -5.02 5.79
C GLN A 97 3.73 -4.74 5.32
N LYS A 98 3.91 -4.10 4.14
CA LYS A 98 5.23 -3.76 3.56
C LYS A 98 5.92 -2.61 4.31
N SER A 99 5.22 -1.90 5.18
CA SER A 99 5.74 -0.84 6.04
C SER A 99 5.03 -0.87 7.38
N ARG A 100 5.77 -0.63 8.47
CA ARG A 100 5.22 -0.59 9.83
C ARG A 100 5.23 0.81 10.44
N TYR A 101 6.19 1.65 10.05
CA TYR A 101 6.33 3.02 10.56
C TYR A 101 6.45 4.02 9.39
N PHE A 102 5.73 5.13 9.51
CA PHE A 102 5.85 6.35 8.71
C PHE A 102 6.08 7.54 9.64
#